data_AF-A0A9E7M9R0-F1
#
_entry.id   AF-A0A9E7M9R0-F1
#
_cell.length_a   1.000
_cell.length_b   1.000
_cell.length_c   1.000
_cell.angle_alpha   90.00
_cell.angle_beta   90.00
_cell.angle_gamma   90.00
#
_symmetry.space_group_name_H-M   'P 1'
#
loop_
_entity.id
_entity.type
_entity.pdbx_description
1 polymer ?
#
loop_
_entity_poly.entity_id
_entity_poly.type
_entity_poly.pdbx_seq_one_letter_code
_entity_poly.pdbx_strand_id
1 'polypeptide(L)'
;METKKCPLCGGDMIKGKSPTEGYALYFWKAPWKKGFRGAIKGTVKAYPWLCLNCGAIIPYVGEDELQKVREEYEEARISGMI
;
A
#
# COMPACT_ATOMS: atom_id res chain seq x y z
N MET A 1 -7.31 -15.44 -10.69
CA MET A 1 -6.37 -15.25 -9.56
C MET A 1 -5.38 -14.20 -9.99
N GLU A 2 -5.29 -13.07 -9.30
CA GLU A 2 -4.35 -12.01 -9.65
C GLU A 2 -2.92 -12.44 -9.32
N THR A 3 -1.96 -12.12 -10.21
CA THR A 3 -0.53 -12.44 -10.05
C THR A 3 0.32 -11.18 -10.24
N LYS A 4 1.44 -11.09 -9.51
CA LYS A 4 2.45 -10.03 -9.63
C LYS A 4 3.85 -10.63 -9.61
N LYS A 5 4.84 -9.92 -10.17
CA LYS A 5 6.24 -10.33 -10.07
C LYS A 5 6.84 -9.86 -8.75
N CYS A 6 7.63 -10.72 -8.12
CA CYS A 6 8.33 -10.41 -6.90
C CYS A 6 9.47 -9.44 -7.19
N PRO A 7 9.51 -8.25 -6.56
CA PRO A 7 10.58 -7.28 -6.78
C PRO A 7 11.93 -7.73 -6.23
N LEU A 8 11.95 -8.77 -5.36
CA LEU A 8 13.16 -9.27 -4.73
C LEU A 8 13.84 -10.40 -5.52
N CYS A 9 13.07 -11.22 -6.24
CA CYS A 9 13.61 -12.41 -6.93
C CYS A 9 13.01 -12.68 -8.33
N GLY A 10 12.06 -11.89 -8.81
CA GLY A 10 11.37 -12.08 -10.09
C GLY A 10 10.34 -13.22 -10.13
N GLY A 11 10.18 -13.98 -9.03
CA GLY A 11 9.20 -15.06 -8.93
C GLY A 11 7.74 -14.60 -8.94
N ASP A 12 6.80 -15.53 -9.08
CA ASP A 12 5.38 -15.19 -9.06
C ASP A 12 4.87 -14.97 -7.64
N MET A 13 4.02 -13.96 -7.49
CA MET A 13 3.35 -13.63 -6.25
C MET A 13 1.84 -13.78 -6.40
N ILE A 14 1.21 -14.27 -5.34
CA ILE A 14 -0.25 -14.40 -5.23
C ILE A 14 -0.79 -13.48 -4.14
N LYS A 15 -1.94 -12.86 -4.42
CA LYS A 15 -2.62 -11.94 -3.50
C LYS A 15 -3.33 -12.71 -2.38
N GLY A 16 -3.17 -12.25 -1.14
CA GLY A 16 -3.95 -12.72 -0.01
C GLY A 16 -5.43 -12.33 -0.12
N LYS A 17 -6.33 -13.16 0.43
CA LYS A 17 -7.79 -12.91 0.38
C LYS A 17 -8.23 -11.69 1.19
N SER A 18 -7.47 -11.34 2.22
CA SER A 18 -7.79 -10.28 3.16
C SER A 18 -6.55 -9.40 3.40
N PRO A 19 -6.72 -8.08 3.56
CA PRO A 19 -5.65 -7.18 4.00
C PRO A 19 -5.42 -7.26 5.52
N THR A 20 -6.20 -8.09 6.23
CA THR A 20 -6.19 -8.24 7.68
C THR A 20 -6.32 -9.70 8.08
N GLU A 21 -5.42 -10.16 8.95
CA GLU A 21 -5.52 -11.48 9.60
C GLU A 21 -4.87 -11.35 10.99
N GLY A 22 -5.48 -11.92 12.05
CA GLY A 22 -4.88 -11.99 13.39
C GLY A 22 -4.36 -10.66 13.97
N TYR A 23 -5.15 -9.58 13.89
CA TYR A 23 -4.82 -8.21 14.33
C TYR A 23 -3.76 -7.46 13.52
N ALA A 24 -3.08 -8.10 12.57
CA ALA A 24 -2.18 -7.42 11.65
C ALA A 24 -3.00 -6.75 10.54
N LEU A 25 -2.87 -5.42 10.42
CA LEU A 25 -3.40 -4.64 9.30
C LEU A 25 -2.23 -4.24 8.41
N TYR A 26 -2.29 -4.61 7.14
CA TYR A 26 -1.39 -4.04 6.14
C TYR A 26 -1.95 -2.69 5.70
N PHE A 27 -1.38 -1.62 6.25
CA PHE A 27 -1.79 -0.27 5.91
C PHE A 27 -0.61 0.68 5.84
N TRP A 28 -0.84 1.80 5.17
CA TRP A 28 0.10 2.90 5.10
C TRP A 28 -0.61 4.21 5.45
N LYS A 29 0.10 5.15 6.06
CA LYS A 29 -0.41 6.48 6.38
C LYS A 29 0.47 7.55 5.76
N ALA A 30 -0.17 8.49 5.07
CA ALA A 30 0.55 9.59 4.43
C ALA A 30 1.16 10.54 5.46
N PRO A 31 2.49 10.79 5.42
CA PRO A 31 3.15 11.66 6.39
C PRO A 31 2.75 13.14 6.25
N TRP A 32 2.27 13.56 5.07
CA TRP A 32 1.79 14.93 4.82
C TRP A 32 0.36 15.20 5.31
N LYS A 33 -0.40 14.17 5.67
CA LYS A 33 -1.76 14.33 6.23
C LYS A 33 -1.67 14.66 7.73
N LYS A 34 -1.53 15.95 8.05
CA LYS A 34 -1.46 16.46 9.44
C LYS A 34 -2.86 16.69 10.04
N GLY A 35 -2.95 16.61 11.37
CA GLY A 35 -4.16 16.97 12.15
C GLY A 35 -5.25 15.88 12.24
N PHE A 36 -6.33 16.20 12.97
CA PHE A 36 -7.42 15.25 13.30
C PHE A 36 -8.14 14.68 12.06
N ARG A 37 -8.29 15.49 11.00
CA ARG A 37 -8.88 15.04 9.72
C ARG A 37 -7.97 14.07 8.95
N GLY A 38 -6.64 14.23 9.05
CA GLY A 38 -5.65 13.32 8.46
C GLY A 38 -5.59 11.96 9.16
N ALA A 39 -5.82 11.92 10.47
CA ALA A 39 -5.81 10.68 11.25
C ALA A 39 -6.96 9.72 10.92
N ILE A 40 -8.13 10.24 10.52
CA ILE A 40 -9.34 9.44 10.26
C ILE A 40 -9.42 8.97 8.80
N LYS A 41 -8.97 9.79 7.83
CA LYS A 41 -9.03 9.50 6.39
C LYS A 41 -7.67 9.17 5.74
N GLY A 42 -6.58 9.12 6.51
CA GLY A 42 -5.22 9.00 5.96
C GLY A 42 -4.68 7.57 5.85
N THR A 43 -5.49 6.55 6.16
CA THR A 43 -5.03 5.16 6.15
C THR A 43 -5.40 4.48 4.84
N VAL A 44 -4.37 4.04 4.11
CA VAL A 44 -4.50 3.32 2.83
C VAL A 44 -4.31 1.83 3.10
N LYS A 45 -5.28 1.00 2.71
CA LYS A 45 -5.19 -0.45 2.86
C LYS A 45 -4.27 -1.04 1.80
N ALA A 46 -3.39 -1.94 2.21
CA ALA A 46 -2.56 -2.74 1.34
C ALA A 46 -2.95 -4.21 1.49
N TYR A 47 -2.85 -4.98 0.42
CA TYR A 47 -3.06 -6.42 0.43
C TYR A 47 -1.70 -7.13 0.46
N PRO A 48 -1.50 -8.15 1.31
CA PRO A 48 -0.27 -8.93 1.29
C PRO A 48 -0.21 -9.78 0.02
N TRP A 49 0.97 -9.83 -0.58
CA TRP A 49 1.28 -10.73 -1.69
C TRP A 49 2.39 -11.69 -1.24
N LEU A 50 2.18 -12.99 -1.43
CA LEU A 50 3.16 -14.03 -1.09
C LEU A 50 3.91 -14.44 -2.36
N CYS A 51 5.23 -14.31 -2.36
CA CYS A 51 6.06 -14.90 -3.41
C CYS A 51 6.24 -16.41 -3.19
N LEU A 52 5.92 -17.20 -4.21
CA LEU A 52 6.03 -18.65 -4.17
C LEU A 52 7.46 -19.17 -4.34
N ASN A 53 8.39 -18.32 -4.78
CA ASN A 53 9.78 -18.71 -5.03
C ASN A 53 10.69 -18.43 -3.82
N CYS A 54 10.57 -17.25 -3.20
CA CYS A 54 11.45 -16.84 -2.10
C CYS A 54 10.74 -16.65 -0.75
N GLY A 55 9.42 -16.86 -0.70
CA GLY A 55 8.64 -16.77 0.55
C GLY A 55 8.38 -15.35 1.07
N ALA A 56 8.84 -14.30 0.38
CA ALA A 56 8.61 -12.93 0.79
C ALA A 56 7.11 -12.57 0.79
N ILE A 57 6.67 -11.88 1.85
CA ILE A 57 5.34 -11.27 1.94
C ILE A 57 5.49 -9.76 1.77
N ILE A 58 4.92 -9.20 0.71
CA ILE A 58 5.03 -7.76 0.40
C ILE A 58 3.62 -7.17 0.25
N PRO A 59 3.27 -6.16 1.04
CA PRO A 59 1.98 -5.48 0.91
C PRO A 59 1.95 -4.53 -0.29
N TYR A 60 0.90 -4.58 -1.09
CA TYR A 60 0.65 -3.64 -2.19
C TYR A 60 -0.68 -2.92 -2.01
N VAL A 61 -0.65 -1.60 -2.22
CA VAL A 61 -1.85 -0.77 -2.36
C VAL A 61 -2.48 -1.03 -3.73
N GLY A 62 -3.82 -1.00 -3.81
CA GLY A 62 -4.54 -1.12 -5.09
C GLY A 62 -4.25 0.07 -6.02
N GLU A 63 -4.35 -0.14 -7.33
CA GLU A 63 -3.94 0.86 -8.33
C GLU A 63 -4.71 2.18 -8.20
N ASP A 64 -6.03 2.13 -8.01
CA ASP A 64 -6.87 3.33 -7.81
C ASP A 64 -6.45 4.14 -6.58
N GLU A 65 -6.15 3.48 -5.47
CA GLU A 65 -5.69 4.13 -4.25
C GLU A 65 -4.26 4.65 -4.40
N LEU A 66 -3.39 3.91 -5.09
CA LEU A 66 -2.02 4.33 -5.37
C LEU A 66 -2.00 5.57 -6.28
N GLN A 67 -2.90 5.65 -7.25
CA GLN A 67 -3.06 6.82 -8.09
C GLN A 67 -3.49 8.05 -7.27
N LYS A 68 -4.52 7.92 -6.41
CA LYS A 68 -4.93 9.02 -5.52
C LYS A 68 -3.79 9.48 -4.61
N VAL A 69 -3.03 8.54 -4.04
CA VAL A 69 -1.88 8.88 -3.19
C VAL A 69 -0.81 9.63 -3.98
N ARG A 70 -0.58 9.28 -5.26
CA ARG A 70 0.35 10.00 -6.14
C ARG A 70 -0.12 11.42 -6.42
N GLU A 71 -1.39 11.60 -6.75
CA GLU A 71 -1.98 12.93 -6.99
C GLU A 71 -1.90 13.80 -5.74
N GLU A 72 -2.29 13.27 -4.58
CA GLU A 72 -2.19 13.98 -3.29
C GLU A 72 -0.74 14.36 -2.94
N TYR A 73 0.22 13.48 -3.22
CA TYR A 73 1.65 13.75 -2.99
C TYR A 73 2.14 14.92 -3.85
N GLU A 74 1.81 14.91 -5.15
CA GLU A 74 2.23 15.98 -6.07
C GLU A 74 1.59 17.32 -5.69
N GLU A 75 0.33 17.35 -5.29
CA GLU A 75 -0.34 18.55 -4.77
C GLU A 75 0.36 19.09 -3.50
N ALA A 76 0.66 18.21 -2.54
CA ALA A 76 1.37 18.59 -1.32
C ALA A 76 2.78 19.14 -1.61
N ARG A 77 3.49 18.54 -2.57
CA ARG A 77 4.81 18.97 -3.01
C ARG A 77 4.77 20.33 -3.71
N ILE A 78 3.80 20.56 -4.60
CA ILE A 78 3.65 21.84 -5.33
C ILE A 78 3.24 22.97 -4.38
N SER A 79 2.40 22.68 -3.38
CA SER A 79 1.96 23.66 -2.38
C SER A 79 2.99 23.95 -1.28
N GLY A 80 4.16 23.30 -1.31
CA GLY A 80 5.22 23.49 -0.32
C GLY A 80 4.87 22.94 1.08
N MET A 81 3.89 22.04 1.17
CA MET A 81 3.55 21.35 2.42
C MET A 81 4.57 20.26 2.77
N ILE A 82 5.31 19.77 1.78
CA ILE A 82 6.41 18.81 1.86
C ILE A 82 7.55 19.18 0.90
#